data_AF-A0A376L2V5-F1
#
_entry.id   AF-A0A376L2V5-F1
#
_cell.length_a   1.000
_cell.length_b   1.000
_cell.length_c   1.000
_cell.angle_alpha   90.00
_cell.angle_beta   90.00
_cell.angle_gamma   90.00
#
_symmetry.space_group_name_H-M   'P 1'
#
loop_
_entity.id
_entity.type
_entity.pdbx_description
1 polymer ?
#
loop_
_entity_poly.entity_id
_entity_poly.type
_entity_poly.pdbx_seq_one_letter_code
_entity_poly.pdbx_strand_id
1 'polypeptide(L)'
;MTKALRPLPDKFHGLQDQEVRYRQRYLDLIANDKSRQTFVVRSKILAAIRQFMVARGFMEVETPMMQVIPGGASARPFITHHNALDFRYVPAYRAGAVSETSGCRRF
;
A
#
# COMPACT_ATOMS: atom_id res chain seq x y z
N MET A 1 -26.88 -2.08 -16.17
CA MET A 1 -26.50 -3.46 -15.78
C MET A 1 -25.69 -4.05 -16.92
N THR A 2 -24.40 -4.33 -16.72
CA THR A 2 -23.46 -4.69 -17.80
C THR A 2 -23.20 -6.19 -17.84
N LYS A 3 -23.17 -6.80 -19.02
CA LYS A 3 -22.93 -8.24 -19.22
C LYS A 3 -21.44 -8.57 -19.03
N ALA A 4 -21.15 -9.70 -18.38
CA ALA A 4 -19.78 -10.21 -18.28
C ALA A 4 -19.29 -10.74 -19.65
N LEU A 5 -18.12 -10.24 -20.10
CA LEU A 5 -17.50 -10.65 -21.38
C LEU A 5 -16.63 -11.90 -21.28
N ARG A 6 -16.28 -12.31 -20.05
CA ARG A 6 -15.51 -13.52 -19.77
C ARG A 6 -16.22 -14.34 -18.70
N PRO A 7 -16.18 -15.68 -18.78
CA PRO A 7 -16.74 -16.53 -17.74
C PRO A 7 -16.03 -16.23 -16.41
N LEU A 8 -16.81 -16.08 -15.34
CA LEU A 8 -16.24 -15.94 -14.00
C LEU A 8 -15.57 -17.27 -13.60
N PRO A 9 -14.42 -17.20 -12.90
CA PRO A 9 -13.79 -18.40 -12.36
C PRO A 9 -14.73 -19.12 -11.41
N ASP A 10 -14.63 -20.45 -11.40
CA ASP A 10 -15.51 -21.33 -10.64
C ASP A 10 -15.41 -21.04 -9.12
N LYS A 11 -16.56 -20.91 -8.47
CA LYS A 11 -16.65 -20.51 -7.04
C LYS A 11 -16.07 -21.58 -6.11
N PHE A 12 -16.14 -22.85 -6.52
CA PHE A 12 -15.82 -23.99 -5.66
C PHE A 12 -14.34 -24.36 -5.63
N HIS A 13 -13.66 -24.23 -6.77
CA HIS A 13 -12.22 -24.51 -6.85
C HIS A 13 -11.38 -23.30 -6.41
N GLY A 14 -11.95 -22.10 -6.47
CA GLY A 14 -11.33 -20.86 -6.02
C GLY A 14 -10.07 -20.50 -6.84
N LEU A 15 -9.71 -19.22 -6.82
CA LEU A 15 -8.38 -18.82 -7.24
C LEU A 15 -7.40 -19.28 -6.15
N GLN A 16 -6.91 -20.53 -6.23
CA GLN A 16 -5.91 -21.09 -5.30
C GLN A 16 -4.54 -20.44 -5.52
N ASP A 17 -4.21 -20.13 -6.77
CA ASP A 17 -2.94 -19.52 -7.16
C ASP A 17 -2.83 -18.08 -6.62
N GLN A 18 -1.87 -17.88 -5.71
CA GLN A 18 -1.61 -16.57 -5.11
C GLN A 18 -1.21 -15.52 -6.15
N GLU A 19 -0.51 -15.90 -7.21
CA GLU A 19 -0.04 -14.95 -8.21
C GLU A 19 -1.23 -14.33 -8.97
N VAL A 20 -2.16 -15.17 -9.41
CA VAL A 20 -3.38 -14.71 -10.12
C VAL A 20 -4.25 -13.86 -9.20
N ARG A 21 -4.36 -14.19 -7.90
CA ARG A 21 -5.11 -13.38 -6.92
C ARG A 21 -4.56 -11.97 -6.75
N TYR A 22 -3.23 -11.81 -6.74
CA TYR A 22 -2.62 -10.49 -6.61
C TYR A 22 -2.68 -9.68 -7.91
N ARG A 23 -2.52 -10.34 -9.07
CA ARG A 23 -2.63 -9.68 -10.37
C ARG A 23 -4.06 -9.28 -10.73
N GLN A 24 -5.04 -10.11 -10.38
CA GLN A 24 -6.46 -9.91 -10.70
C GLN A 24 -7.32 -9.82 -9.43
N ARG A 25 -6.99 -8.83 -8.57
CA ARG A 25 -7.63 -8.66 -7.26
C ARG A 25 -9.15 -8.49 -7.32
N TYR A 26 -9.68 -7.93 -8.41
CA TYR A 26 -11.12 -7.77 -8.61
C TYR A 26 -11.85 -9.13 -8.72
N LEU A 27 -11.22 -10.17 -9.30
CA LEU A 27 -11.80 -11.52 -9.32
C LEU A 27 -11.76 -12.17 -7.95
N ASP A 28 -10.66 -12.00 -7.21
CA ASP A 28 -10.52 -12.52 -5.84
C ASP A 28 -11.58 -11.92 -4.89
N LEU A 29 -11.90 -10.63 -5.05
CA LEU A 29 -12.94 -9.98 -4.24
C LEU A 29 -14.37 -10.48 -4.53
N ILE A 30 -14.63 -11.00 -5.74
CA ILE A 30 -15.94 -11.54 -6.14
C ILE A 30 -16.05 -13.03 -5.74
N ALA A 31 -14.98 -13.79 -5.89
CA ALA A 31 -14.97 -15.23 -5.67
C ALA A 31 -14.70 -15.62 -4.20
N ASN A 32 -14.00 -14.79 -3.42
CA ASN A 32 -13.56 -15.12 -2.07
C ASN A 32 -14.06 -14.11 -1.02
N ASP A 33 -15.10 -14.51 -0.27
CA ASP A 33 -15.67 -13.70 0.80
C ASP A 33 -14.68 -13.45 1.95
N LYS A 34 -13.73 -14.37 2.22
CA LYS A 34 -12.71 -14.16 3.25
C LYS A 34 -11.76 -13.02 2.88
N SER A 35 -11.33 -12.94 1.62
CA SER A 35 -10.54 -11.80 1.13
C SER A 35 -11.30 -10.48 1.32
N ARG A 36 -12.59 -10.47 0.99
CA ARG A 36 -13.46 -9.30 1.16
C ARG A 36 -13.59 -8.89 2.62
N GLN A 37 -13.82 -9.84 3.53
CA GLN A 37 -13.90 -9.58 4.97
C GLN A 37 -12.62 -8.94 5.52
N THR A 38 -11.44 -9.40 5.08
CA THR A 38 -10.16 -8.79 5.49
C THR A 38 -10.08 -7.30 5.15
N PHE A 39 -10.56 -6.89 3.97
CA PHE A 39 -10.60 -5.46 3.60
C PHE A 39 -11.62 -4.66 4.40
N VAL A 40 -12.79 -5.25 4.66
CA VAL A 40 -13.81 -4.63 5.52
C VAL A 40 -13.24 -4.39 6.91
N VAL A 41 -12.57 -5.38 7.49
CA VAL A 41 -11.90 -5.26 8.79
C VAL A 41 -10.80 -4.20 8.74
N ARG A 42 -9.95 -4.18 7.71
CA ARG A 42 -8.92 -3.14 7.54
C ARG A 42 -9.53 -1.73 7.51
N SER A 43 -10.63 -1.54 6.79
CA SER A 43 -11.34 -0.26 6.73
C SER A 43 -11.90 0.14 8.10
N LYS A 44 -12.53 -0.80 8.82
CA LYS A 44 -13.05 -0.58 10.18
C LYS A 44 -11.95 -0.19 11.17
N ILE A 45 -10.79 -0.86 11.11
CA ILE A 45 -9.63 -0.54 11.97
C ILE A 45 -9.16 0.90 11.73
N LEU A 46 -8.97 1.30 10.47
CA LEU A 46 -8.56 2.67 10.13
C LEU A 46 -9.58 3.71 10.59
N ALA A 47 -10.88 3.43 10.40
CA ALA A 47 -11.95 4.30 10.86
C ALA A 47 -11.94 4.44 12.40
N ALA A 48 -11.74 3.34 13.13
CA ALA A 48 -11.66 3.35 14.58
C ALA A 48 -10.47 4.17 15.10
N ILE A 49 -9.29 4.03 14.48
CA ILE A 49 -8.10 4.82 14.84
C ILE A 49 -8.37 6.32 14.62
N ARG A 50 -8.93 6.69 13.47
CA ARG A 50 -9.29 8.09 13.19
C ARG A 50 -10.27 8.64 14.23
N GLN A 51 -11.36 7.92 14.51
CA GLN A 51 -12.36 8.33 15.50
C GLN A 51 -11.75 8.49 16.90
N PHE A 52 -10.87 7.58 17.31
CA PHE A 52 -10.17 7.65 18.59
C PHE A 52 -9.30 8.90 18.74
N MET A 53 -8.60 9.30 17.68
CA MET A 53 -7.74 10.48 17.66
C MET A 53 -8.58 11.78 17.60
N VAL A 54 -9.61 11.82 16.75
CA VAL A 54 -10.52 12.97 16.66
C VAL A 54 -11.23 13.22 17.99
N ALA A 55 -11.69 12.18 18.68
CA ALA A 55 -12.33 12.30 20.00
C ALA A 55 -11.40 12.90 21.08
N ARG A 56 -10.08 12.86 20.87
CA ARG A 56 -9.07 13.46 21.76
C ARG A 56 -8.58 14.84 21.29
N GLY A 57 -9.21 15.41 20.25
CA GLY A 57 -8.86 16.74 19.73
C GLY A 57 -7.67 16.76 18.77
N PHE A 58 -7.22 15.61 18.25
CA PHE A 58 -6.21 15.60 17.20
C PHE A 58 -6.83 16.00 15.85
N MET A 59 -6.08 16.78 15.06
CA MET A 59 -6.45 17.18 13.70
C MET A 59 -5.78 16.26 12.67
N GLU A 60 -6.55 15.70 11.74
CA GLU A 60 -6.02 14.92 10.62
C GLU A 60 -5.36 15.89 9.61
N VAL A 61 -4.09 15.65 9.27
CA VAL A 61 -3.30 16.49 8.36
C VAL A 61 -2.68 15.60 7.29
N GLU A 62 -2.72 16.05 6.04
CA GLU A 62 -2.00 15.43 4.93
C GLU A 62 -0.64 16.12 4.76
N THR A 63 0.44 15.37 4.90
CA THR A 63 1.80 15.85 4.64
C THR A 63 2.22 15.54 3.21
N PRO A 64 3.04 16.39 2.56
CA PRO A 64 3.48 16.15 1.20
C PRO A 64 4.22 14.81 1.07
N MET A 65 3.80 14.03 0.09
CA MET A 65 4.37 12.71 -0.19
C MET A 65 5.69 12.79 -0.96
N MET A 66 6.02 13.91 -1.60
CA MET A 66 7.31 14.13 -2.28
C MET A 66 8.17 15.06 -1.43
N GLN A 67 9.32 14.57 -1.00
CA GLN A 67 10.27 15.31 -0.17
C GLN A 67 11.62 15.40 -0.88
N VAL A 68 12.30 16.52 -0.68
CA VAL A 68 13.64 16.73 -1.26
C VAL A 68 14.70 15.94 -0.47
N ILE A 69 14.50 15.79 0.84
CA ILE A 69 15.41 15.10 1.75
C ILE A 69 14.66 13.90 2.34
N PRO A 70 15.18 12.67 2.21
CA PRO A 70 14.59 11.50 2.87
C PRO A 70 14.75 11.62 4.40
N GLY A 71 13.65 11.50 5.13
CA GLY A 71 13.64 11.50 6.59
C GLY A 71 12.49 10.67 7.17
N GLY A 72 12.57 10.34 8.46
CA GLY A 72 11.47 9.70 9.22
C GLY A 72 11.61 8.19 9.45
N ALA A 73 12.38 7.45 8.65
CA ALA A 73 12.68 6.04 8.87
C ALA A 73 14.02 5.63 8.22
N SER A 74 14.70 4.63 8.79
CA SER A 74 15.89 4.03 8.16
C SER A 74 15.45 3.09 7.03
N ALA A 75 15.63 3.54 5.79
CA ALA A 75 15.02 2.95 4.61
C ALA A 75 15.76 3.39 3.35
N ARG A 76 15.88 2.51 2.33
CA ARG A 76 16.37 2.94 1.02
C ARG A 76 15.25 3.69 0.28
N PRO A 77 15.43 4.99 -0.07
CA PRO A 77 14.40 5.76 -0.75
C PRO A 77 14.26 5.37 -2.22
N PHE A 78 13.06 5.51 -2.76
CA PHE A 78 12.87 5.58 -4.21
C PHE A 78 13.26 6.99 -4.70
N ILE A 79 13.85 7.10 -5.89
CA ILE A 79 14.23 8.39 -6.47
C ILE A 79 13.36 8.62 -7.70
N THR A 80 12.71 9.78 -7.73
CA THR A 80 11.87 10.23 -8.85
C THR A 80 12.34 11.59 -9.34
N HIS A 81 11.97 11.94 -10.57
CA HIS A 81 12.32 13.22 -11.19
C HIS A 81 11.06 13.97 -11.59
N HIS A 82 11.00 15.26 -11.23
CA HIS A 82 9.94 16.15 -11.66
C HIS A 82 10.37 16.91 -12.92
N ASN A 83 9.85 16.51 -14.08
CA ASN A 83 10.32 17.00 -15.38
C ASN A 83 10.14 18.50 -15.64
N ALA A 84 9.11 19.15 -15.07
CA ALA A 84 8.89 20.59 -15.29
C ALA A 84 9.69 21.49 -14.34
N LEU A 85 10.25 20.92 -13.28
CA LEU A 85 11.04 21.65 -12.28
C LEU A 85 12.51 21.20 -12.29
N ASP A 86 12.86 20.22 -13.14
CA ASP A 86 14.17 19.55 -13.21
C ASP A 86 14.78 19.21 -11.84
N PHE A 87 13.92 18.81 -10.90
CA PHE A 87 14.31 18.47 -9.53
C PHE A 87 14.04 17.00 -9.20
N ARG A 88 14.96 16.43 -8.41
CA ARG A 88 14.81 15.08 -7.85
C ARG A 88 14.04 15.13 -6.55
N TYR A 89 13.03 14.27 -6.45
CA TYR A 89 12.22 14.08 -5.25
C TYR A 89 12.23 12.62 -4.83
N VAL A 90 12.10 12.42 -3.53
CA VAL A 90 11.97 11.11 -2.88
C VAL A 90 10.55 11.00 -2.32
N PRO A 91 9.82 9.91 -2.58
CA PRO A 91 8.54 9.68 -1.93
C PRO A 91 8.76 9.36 -0.44
N ALA A 92 7.95 9.97 0.42
CA ALA A 92 7.99 9.81 1.88
C ALA A 92 7.51 8.43 2.35
N TYR A 93 6.88 7.65 1.47
CA TYR A 93 6.39 6.31 1.76
C TYR A 93 7.12 5.29 0.89
N ARG A 94 7.41 4.14 1.51
CA ARG A 94 8.05 2.94 0.93
C ARG A 94 9.58 2.97 0.94
N ALA A 95 10.12 2.18 1.86
CA ALA A 95 11.49 1.73 1.88
C ALA A 95 11.66 0.55 0.91
N GLY A 96 12.72 0.53 0.11
CA GLY A 96 13.30 -0.75 -0.29
C GLY A 96 13.95 -1.41 0.92
N ALA A 97 13.79 -2.73 1.10
CA ALA A 97 14.50 -3.47 2.14
C ALA A 97 16.01 -3.21 2.01
N VAL A 98 16.64 -2.76 3.09
CA VAL A 98 18.10 -2.61 3.14
C VAL A 98 18.67 -4.02 3.20
N SER A 99 19.14 -4.55 2.07
CA SER A 99 20.04 -5.70 2.09
C SER A 99 21.35 -5.23 2.72
N GLU A 100 21.60 -5.66 3.95
CA GLU A 100 22.88 -5.52 4.62
C GLU A 100 23.99 -6.09 3.73
N THR A 101 24.82 -5.23 3.15
CA THR A 101 26.19 -5.59 2.81
C THR A 101 27.11 -4.42 3.07
N SER A 102 28.23 -4.75 3.72
CA SER A 102 29.48 -3.99 3.86
C SER A 102 29.50 -2.74 4.74
N GLY A 103 30.13 -2.88 5.92
CA GLY A 103 30.98 -1.81 6.45
C GLY A 103 30.78 -1.41 7.91
N CYS A 104 30.82 -2.36 8.85
CA CYS A 104 31.23 -2.04 10.21
C CYS A 104 32.69 -1.56 10.19
N ARG A 105 32.89 -0.24 10.02
CA ARG A 105 34.11 0.44 10.46
C ARG A 105 33.74 1.20 11.74
N ARG A 106 34.21 0.63 12.84
CA ARG A 106 34.25 1.24 14.18
C ARG A 106 34.90 2.62 14.10
N PHE A 107 34.27 3.59 14.75
CA PHE A 107 34.99 4.54 15.60
C PHE A 107 34.70 4.15 17.05
#